data_AF-A0AAV1SID3-F1
#
_entry.id   AF-A0AAV1SID3-F1
#
_cell.length_a   1.000
_cell.length_b   1.000
_cell.length_c   1.000
_cell.angle_alpha   90.00
_cell.angle_beta   90.00
_cell.angle_gamma   90.00
#
_symmetry.space_group_name_H-M   'P 1'
#
loop_
_entity.id
_entity.type
_entity.pdbx_description
1 polymer ?
#
loop_
_entity_poly.entity_id
_entity_poly.type
_entity_poly.pdbx_seq_one_letter_code
_entity_poly.pdbx_strand_id
1 'polypeptide(L)'
;MALSISRRFLRSFGSLSRFGRCGDSSSLTSQSFRASHDLYGPVSGDCLFSAESSSLIKGGASSLSYRRLSTSNVTSESTNESIPSGLLSAKNVVTPQHEIGLYQDLVIPVTNFHNEDKGLMVLAGDVFDVPIRKDIIHRVVRWQLAKRQQGTHSTKTISEVSGTGRKPYRQKGTGRARHGTLRGPQFRGGAVMHGPKPRSHAIKVNKKVRRLGLKIALSARAAEGKLLVFEDLEVPTHKTKNIVNYVNELENAKKLLLVDGGPINEKLKLATQNLHYVNVLPSIGLNVYSILLHDTLVMSRDAVNKIVERMHTPIKR
;
A
#
# COMPACT_ATOMS: atom_id res chain seq x y z
N MET A 1 -58.79 -6.17 -21.73
CA MET A 1 -57.98 -6.00 -20.49
C MET A 1 -57.09 -4.77 -20.67
N ALA A 2 -56.82 -4.00 -19.61
CA ALA A 2 -56.45 -2.59 -19.75
C ALA A 2 -54.94 -2.29 -19.74
N LEU A 3 -54.52 -1.54 -20.77
CA LEU A 3 -53.64 -0.36 -20.76
C LEU A 3 -52.30 -0.37 -19.99
N SER A 4 -51.24 -0.09 -20.77
CA SER A 4 -49.92 0.35 -20.29
C SER A 4 -49.96 1.72 -19.59
N ILE A 5 -49.20 1.89 -18.51
CA ILE A 5 -48.99 3.19 -17.86
C ILE A 5 -47.50 3.54 -17.81
N SER A 6 -47.08 4.48 -18.66
CA SER A 6 -45.77 5.15 -18.54
C SER A 6 -45.89 6.39 -17.64
N ARG A 7 -45.00 6.57 -16.67
CA ARG A 7 -44.87 7.84 -15.91
C ARG A 7 -43.57 8.57 -16.25
N ARG A 8 -43.64 9.47 -17.24
CA ARG A 8 -42.68 10.58 -17.37
C ARG A 8 -43.18 11.73 -16.52
N PHE A 9 -42.40 12.21 -15.55
CA PHE A 9 -42.65 13.50 -14.91
C PHE A 9 -41.87 14.59 -15.65
N LEU A 10 -42.61 15.55 -16.22
CA LEU A 10 -42.04 16.81 -16.68
C LEU A 10 -42.02 17.80 -15.50
N ARG A 11 -40.95 18.58 -15.39
CA ARG A 11 -40.97 19.88 -14.72
C ARG A 11 -40.35 20.90 -15.69
N SER A 12 -41.20 21.79 -16.20
CA SER A 12 -40.80 23.02 -16.88
C SER A 12 -41.07 24.19 -15.94
N PHE A 13 -40.13 25.12 -15.83
CA PHE A 13 -40.22 26.51 -15.33
C PHE A 13 -38.75 26.96 -15.14
N GLY A 14 -38.28 28.07 -15.68
CA GLY A 14 -38.85 28.95 -16.70
C GLY A 14 -37.77 29.94 -17.17
N SER A 15 -37.64 30.17 -18.47
CA SER A 15 -36.60 31.04 -19.04
C SER A 15 -37.15 32.43 -19.35
N LEU A 16 -36.64 33.45 -18.67
CA LEU A 16 -36.85 34.85 -19.04
C LEU A 16 -35.55 35.46 -19.57
N SER A 17 -35.64 36.06 -20.74
CA SER A 17 -34.55 36.73 -21.44
C SER A 17 -34.85 38.22 -21.59
N ARG A 18 -33.83 39.09 -21.54
CA ARG A 18 -33.60 40.17 -22.54
C ARG A 18 -32.28 40.94 -22.30
N PHE A 19 -31.76 41.48 -23.41
CA PHE A 19 -30.75 42.53 -23.67
C PHE A 19 -29.91 43.17 -22.54
N GLY A 20 -28.68 43.65 -22.79
CA GLY A 20 -27.84 43.58 -23.99
C GLY A 20 -26.92 44.80 -24.24
N ARG A 21 -25.73 44.54 -24.84
CA ARG A 21 -24.66 45.47 -25.32
C ARG A 21 -23.62 46.01 -24.31
N CYS A 22 -22.36 45.95 -24.78
CA CYS A 22 -21.17 46.82 -24.66
C CYS A 22 -20.92 47.68 -23.39
N GLY A 23 -19.68 47.83 -22.89
CA GLY A 23 -18.38 47.30 -23.35
C GLY A 23 -17.21 47.83 -22.51
N ASP A 24 -15.98 47.34 -22.76
CA ASP A 24 -14.64 47.81 -22.32
C ASP A 24 -14.45 48.22 -20.83
N SER A 25 -13.53 47.62 -20.06
CA SER A 25 -12.08 47.66 -20.34
C SER A 25 -11.24 46.89 -19.29
N SER A 26 -9.98 46.62 -19.67
CA SER A 26 -8.79 46.26 -18.86
C SER A 26 -8.89 45.98 -17.34
N SER A 27 -8.44 44.79 -16.93
CA SER A 27 -7.10 44.64 -16.31
C SER A 27 -6.70 43.15 -16.16
N LEU A 28 -5.41 42.85 -16.35
CA LEU A 28 -4.85 41.50 -16.27
C LEU A 28 -4.00 41.36 -15.00
N THR A 29 -4.32 40.40 -14.15
CA THR A 29 -3.43 39.94 -13.06
C THR A 29 -3.34 38.42 -13.08
N SER A 30 -2.30 37.89 -13.73
CA SER A 30 -1.98 36.46 -13.71
C SER A 30 -0.82 36.23 -12.74
N GLN A 31 -1.07 35.50 -11.64
CA GLN A 31 -0.02 35.07 -10.73
C GLN A 31 0.72 33.89 -11.35
N SER A 32 1.99 34.10 -11.71
CA SER A 32 2.86 33.06 -12.27
C SER A 32 3.51 32.23 -11.16
N PHE A 33 3.47 30.91 -11.32
CA PHE A 33 4.20 29.99 -10.46
C PHE A 33 5.71 30.17 -10.68
N ARG A 34 6.49 30.27 -9.60
CA ARG A 34 7.96 30.15 -9.67
C ARG A 34 8.32 28.69 -9.92
N ALA A 35 9.03 28.42 -11.01
CA ALA A 35 9.71 27.15 -11.24
C ALA A 35 11.14 27.23 -10.72
N SER A 36 11.60 26.17 -10.06
CA SER A 36 12.97 26.07 -9.53
C SER A 36 13.84 25.24 -10.47
N HIS A 37 14.88 25.85 -11.03
CA HIS A 37 16.01 25.17 -11.63
C HIS A 37 17.28 25.88 -11.17
N ASP A 38 18.24 25.12 -10.65
CA ASP A 38 19.62 25.11 -11.15
C ASP A 38 20.35 23.86 -10.61
N LEU A 39 21.51 23.55 -11.17
CA LEU A 39 22.25 22.31 -10.96
C LEU A 39 23.73 22.60 -10.67
N TYR A 40 24.42 21.55 -10.20
CA TYR A 40 25.87 21.44 -10.01
C TYR A 40 26.48 22.19 -8.81
N GLY A 41 27.25 21.45 -8.02
CA GLY A 41 28.38 21.97 -7.26
C GLY A 41 29.66 21.21 -7.67
N PRO A 42 30.78 21.43 -6.98
CA PRO A 42 31.76 20.37 -6.81
C PRO A 42 32.18 20.16 -5.33
N VAL A 43 33.03 19.16 -5.10
CA VAL A 43 33.42 18.63 -3.78
C VAL A 43 34.83 19.08 -3.37
N SER A 44 34.98 19.50 -2.11
CA SER A 44 36.20 19.53 -1.27
C SER A 44 35.77 19.94 0.16
N GLY A 45 36.48 19.67 1.25
CA GLY A 45 37.74 18.93 1.42
C GLY A 45 38.38 19.32 2.77
N ASP A 46 38.43 18.37 3.71
CA ASP A 46 39.28 18.28 4.91
C ASP A 46 39.41 19.45 5.94
N CYS A 47 39.01 19.09 7.17
CA CYS A 47 39.82 19.17 8.40
C CYS A 47 40.12 20.47 9.19
N LEU A 48 40.12 20.24 10.51
CA LEU A 48 40.91 20.82 11.59
C LEU A 48 40.48 22.12 12.32
N PHE A 49 40.55 21.96 13.64
CA PHE A 49 40.47 22.91 14.74
C PHE A 49 41.25 24.21 14.56
N SER A 50 40.71 25.27 15.17
CA SER A 50 41.50 26.27 15.92
C SER A 50 40.75 26.63 17.21
N ALA A 51 41.46 27.09 18.24
CA ALA A 51 40.89 27.39 19.57
C ALA A 51 41.45 28.68 20.15
N GLU A 52 40.55 29.53 20.67
CA GLU A 52 40.78 30.78 21.42
C GLU A 52 39.43 31.18 22.05
N SER A 53 39.29 31.93 23.14
CA SER A 53 40.14 32.10 24.33
C SER A 53 39.30 32.81 25.42
N SER A 54 39.49 32.43 26.68
CA SER A 54 38.81 32.91 27.90
C SER A 54 38.45 34.40 28.06
N SER A 55 37.33 34.68 28.73
CA SER A 55 37.18 35.85 29.62
C SER A 55 36.23 35.54 30.81
N LEU A 56 36.36 36.24 31.94
CA LEU A 56 35.78 35.83 33.25
C LEU A 56 35.30 37.04 34.08
N ILE A 57 34.01 37.17 34.42
CA ILE A 57 33.52 38.13 35.46
C ILE A 57 32.39 37.53 36.35
N LYS A 58 32.72 37.48 37.65
CA LYS A 58 31.99 37.31 38.93
C LYS A 58 30.43 37.36 39.04
N GLY A 59 29.92 36.46 39.91
CA GLY A 59 28.74 36.65 40.80
C GLY A 59 27.41 36.04 40.28
N GLY A 60 26.60 35.29 41.03
CA GLY A 60 26.66 34.80 42.42
C GLY A 60 25.32 35.07 43.16
N ALA A 61 24.73 34.19 43.97
CA ALA A 61 25.14 32.85 44.45
C ALA A 61 24.16 31.73 43.98
N SER A 62 23.54 30.80 44.74
CA SER A 62 23.42 30.57 46.21
C SER A 62 23.29 29.05 46.58
N SER A 63 22.47 28.71 47.58
CA SER A 63 22.23 27.41 48.23
C SER A 63 21.44 26.41 47.37
N LEU A 64 21.67 25.08 47.39
CA LEU A 64 21.80 24.20 48.57
C LEU A 64 22.74 22.99 48.35
N SER A 65 23.36 22.52 49.43
CA SER A 65 24.07 21.23 49.57
C SER A 65 23.36 20.38 50.67
N TYR A 66 23.46 19.05 50.76
CA TYR A 66 24.47 18.08 50.32
C TYR A 66 23.86 16.69 50.05
N ARG A 67 24.56 15.85 49.27
CA ARG A 67 25.09 14.59 49.84
C ARG A 67 26.39 14.16 49.15
N ARG A 68 27.40 13.79 49.95
CA ARG A 68 28.68 13.25 49.48
C ARG A 68 28.54 11.77 49.14
N LEU A 69 29.21 11.33 48.07
CA LEU A 69 30.11 10.17 48.13
C LEU A 69 31.42 10.58 47.44
N SER A 70 32.54 10.03 47.89
CA SER A 70 33.88 10.39 47.41
C SER A 70 34.83 9.21 47.49
N THR A 71 35.58 9.00 46.42
CA THR A 71 36.87 8.27 46.33
C THR A 71 37.32 8.48 44.88
N SER A 72 38.19 9.46 44.62
CA SER A 72 39.66 9.32 44.62
C SER A 72 40.19 8.78 43.29
N ASN A 73 40.71 9.68 42.45
CA ASN A 73 41.43 9.31 41.23
C ASN A 73 42.76 8.63 41.58
N VAL A 74 43.15 7.63 40.79
CA VAL A 74 44.54 7.17 40.67
C VAL A 74 44.90 7.19 39.18
N THR A 75 45.98 7.85 38.83
CA THR A 75 46.47 7.94 37.45
C THR A 75 47.47 6.84 37.15
N SER A 76 47.31 6.22 35.97
CA SER A 76 48.31 5.54 35.13
C SER A 76 49.70 5.25 35.71
N GLU A 77 50.07 3.97 35.77
CA GLU A 77 51.35 3.48 35.22
C GLU A 77 51.37 1.96 35.00
N SER A 78 52.38 1.47 34.27
CA SER A 78 52.76 0.07 34.02
C SER A 78 51.84 -0.85 33.18
N THR A 79 52.35 -1.18 31.98
CA THR A 79 52.43 -2.51 31.33
C THR A 79 51.31 -3.57 31.46
N ASN A 80 50.78 -3.95 30.30
CA ASN A 80 50.51 -5.34 29.88
C ASN A 80 49.72 -6.28 30.82
N GLU A 81 48.54 -5.86 31.30
CA GLU A 81 47.51 -6.82 31.71
C GLU A 81 46.34 -6.84 30.72
N SER A 82 45.88 -8.04 30.37
CA SER A 82 44.81 -8.28 29.40
C SER A 82 43.46 -7.78 29.92
N ILE A 83 42.60 -7.29 29.02
CA ILE A 83 41.15 -7.18 29.29
C ILE A 83 40.68 -8.53 29.85
N PRO A 84 40.07 -8.58 31.05
CA PRO A 84 39.74 -9.85 31.70
C PRO A 84 38.73 -10.62 30.86
N SER A 85 39.17 -11.76 30.32
CA SER A 85 38.42 -12.58 29.36
C SER A 85 37.08 -13.10 29.89
N GLY A 86 36.85 -13.07 31.21
CA GLY A 86 35.58 -13.38 31.85
C GLY A 86 34.49 -12.30 31.74
N LEU A 87 34.82 -11.04 31.40
CA LEU A 87 33.82 -9.98 31.20
C LEU A 87 33.38 -9.80 29.75
N LEU A 88 34.19 -10.24 28.78
CA LEU A 88 33.68 -10.51 27.44
C LEU A 88 32.93 -11.84 27.47
N SER A 89 31.63 -11.78 27.80
CA SER A 89 30.74 -12.91 27.59
C SER A 89 30.62 -13.17 26.09
N ALA A 90 31.56 -13.97 25.56
CA ALA A 90 31.61 -14.48 24.21
C ALA A 90 30.53 -15.55 23.98
N LYS A 91 29.28 -15.19 24.30
CA LYS A 91 28.14 -15.66 23.53
C LYS A 91 28.41 -15.23 22.10
N ASN A 92 28.95 -16.16 21.32
CA ASN A 92 28.64 -16.20 19.89
C ASN A 92 27.12 -16.10 19.81
N VAL A 93 26.61 -14.93 19.45
CA VAL A 93 25.27 -14.81 18.93
C VAL A 93 25.32 -15.57 17.61
N VAL A 94 25.02 -16.85 17.70
CA VAL A 94 24.74 -17.69 16.55
C VAL A 94 23.45 -17.15 15.96
N THR A 95 23.60 -16.08 15.19
CA THR A 95 22.76 -15.84 14.03
C THR A 95 22.73 -17.20 13.30
N PRO A 96 21.58 -17.88 13.24
CA PRO A 96 21.54 -19.21 12.65
C PRO A 96 22.03 -19.06 11.22
N GLN A 97 23.14 -19.74 10.91
CA GLN A 97 23.67 -19.74 9.55
C GLN A 97 22.54 -20.22 8.65
N HIS A 98 22.08 -19.34 7.77
CA HIS A 98 20.79 -19.50 7.12
C HIS A 98 20.97 -20.46 5.93
N GLU A 99 21.18 -21.75 6.26
CA GLU A 99 21.39 -22.83 5.32
C GLU A 99 20.25 -22.84 4.30
N ILE A 100 20.62 -22.70 3.03
CA ILE A 100 19.69 -22.35 1.94
C ILE A 100 18.83 -23.58 1.57
N GLY A 101 17.84 -23.87 2.41
CA GLY A 101 16.96 -25.03 2.30
C GLY A 101 16.19 -25.37 3.59
N LEU A 102 16.65 -24.95 4.76
CA LEU A 102 16.00 -25.23 6.05
C LEU A 102 15.09 -24.06 6.48
N TYR A 103 13.78 -24.25 6.33
CA TYR A 103 12.78 -23.35 6.91
C TYR A 103 12.64 -23.63 8.41
N GLN A 104 12.59 -22.58 9.23
CA GLN A 104 12.44 -22.71 10.69
C GLN A 104 10.98 -22.48 11.10
N ASP A 105 10.44 -23.36 11.94
CA ASP A 105 9.12 -23.15 12.54
C ASP A 105 9.19 -22.02 13.57
N LEU A 106 8.38 -20.97 13.39
CA LEU A 106 8.34 -19.83 14.32
C LEU A 106 7.33 -20.08 15.42
N VAL A 107 7.56 -19.53 16.61
CA VAL A 107 6.58 -19.49 17.71
C VAL A 107 6.09 -18.06 17.87
N ILE A 108 4.76 -17.87 17.91
CA ILE A 108 4.12 -16.55 18.04
C ILE A 108 3.12 -16.56 19.22
N PRO A 109 3.04 -15.49 20.02
CA PRO A 109 1.96 -15.35 21.00
C PRO A 109 0.60 -15.23 20.30
N VAL A 110 -0.41 -15.81 20.93
CA VAL A 110 -1.82 -15.73 20.54
C VAL A 110 -2.51 -14.76 21.50
N THR A 111 -3.17 -13.74 20.97
CA THR A 111 -3.85 -12.72 21.78
C THR A 111 -5.35 -12.62 21.43
N ASN A 112 -6.03 -11.60 21.94
CA ASN A 112 -7.44 -11.28 21.68
C ASN A 112 -7.62 -9.75 21.61
N PHE A 113 -8.81 -9.24 21.24
CA PHE A 113 -9.13 -7.80 21.18
C PHE A 113 -8.94 -7.03 22.49
N HIS A 114 -8.80 -7.73 23.63
CA HIS A 114 -8.52 -7.15 24.94
C HIS A 114 -7.03 -7.22 25.33
N ASN A 115 -6.15 -7.58 24.40
CA ASN A 115 -4.71 -7.79 24.59
C ASN A 115 -4.38 -8.84 25.69
N GLU A 116 -5.32 -9.76 25.95
CA GLU A 116 -5.12 -10.93 26.81
C GLU A 116 -4.29 -12.00 26.09
N ASP A 117 -3.23 -12.50 26.73
CA ASP A 117 -2.47 -13.64 26.23
C ASP A 117 -3.26 -14.95 26.34
N LYS A 118 -3.35 -15.69 25.23
CA LYS A 118 -4.01 -17.00 25.09
C LYS A 118 -3.02 -18.13 24.82
N GLY A 119 -1.76 -17.91 25.18
CA GLY A 119 -0.65 -18.84 25.01
C GLY A 119 0.11 -18.65 23.70
N LEU A 120 0.77 -19.71 23.23
CA LEU A 120 1.66 -19.69 22.07
C LEU A 120 1.16 -20.62 20.96
N MET A 121 1.48 -20.29 19.71
CA MET A 121 1.22 -21.14 18.55
C MET A 121 2.44 -21.26 17.65
N VAL A 122 2.64 -22.46 17.08
CA VAL A 122 3.68 -22.74 16.09
C VAL A 122 3.18 -22.36 14.70
N LEU A 123 4.01 -21.65 13.94
CA LEU A 123 3.83 -21.27 12.55
C LEU A 123 4.76 -22.11 11.67
N ALA A 124 4.18 -22.88 10.75
CA ALA A 124 4.94 -23.74 9.82
C ALA A 124 5.94 -22.92 8.99
N GLY A 125 7.23 -23.19 9.15
CA GLY A 125 8.33 -22.45 8.51
C GLY A 125 8.23 -22.48 6.99
N ASP A 126 7.79 -23.58 6.39
CA ASP A 126 7.62 -23.66 4.94
C ASP A 126 6.61 -22.62 4.39
N VAL A 127 5.70 -22.11 5.23
CA VAL A 127 4.75 -21.03 4.90
C VAL A 127 5.23 -19.67 5.37
N PHE A 128 5.83 -19.57 6.55
CA PHE A 128 6.12 -18.31 7.26
C PHE A 128 7.60 -17.88 7.28
N ASP A 129 8.54 -18.70 6.80
CA ASP A 129 9.99 -18.43 6.76
C ASP A 129 10.58 -18.49 5.34
N VAL A 130 9.81 -18.07 4.32
CA VAL A 130 10.24 -18.19 2.91
C VAL A 130 11.09 -16.98 2.48
N PRO A 131 12.30 -17.20 1.91
CA PRO A 131 13.20 -16.13 1.46
C PRO A 131 12.52 -15.05 0.60
N ILE A 132 12.74 -13.79 0.99
CA ILE A 132 11.96 -12.64 0.52
C ILE A 132 12.24 -12.30 -0.96
N ARG A 133 11.38 -12.80 -1.85
CA ARG A 133 11.51 -12.65 -3.30
C ARG A 133 10.59 -11.57 -3.90
N LYS A 134 11.14 -10.36 -4.00
CA LYS A 134 10.48 -9.16 -4.56
C LYS A 134 9.98 -9.35 -6.00
N ASP A 135 10.66 -10.17 -6.81
CA ASP A 135 10.32 -10.46 -8.21
C ASP A 135 8.98 -11.23 -8.35
N ILE A 136 8.75 -12.21 -7.46
CA ILE A 136 7.53 -13.00 -7.43
C ILE A 136 6.36 -12.15 -6.93
N ILE A 137 6.57 -11.37 -5.87
CA ILE A 137 5.58 -10.44 -5.32
C ILE A 137 5.10 -9.45 -6.39
N HIS A 138 6.03 -8.74 -7.05
CA HIS A 138 5.72 -7.79 -8.13
C HIS A 138 4.92 -8.46 -9.28
N ARG A 139 5.29 -9.69 -9.67
CA ARG A 139 4.59 -10.46 -10.71
C ARG A 139 3.15 -10.83 -10.30
N VAL A 140 2.94 -11.25 -9.05
CA VAL A 140 1.61 -11.62 -8.53
C VAL A 140 0.73 -10.39 -8.32
N VAL A 141 1.28 -9.27 -7.83
CA VAL A 141 0.55 -8.00 -7.67
C VAL A 141 0.11 -7.43 -9.02
N ARG A 142 1.02 -7.37 -10.02
CA ARG A 142 0.65 -6.93 -11.39
C ARG A 142 -0.41 -7.82 -12.01
N TRP A 143 -0.34 -9.13 -11.78
CA TRP A 143 -1.38 -10.07 -12.21
C TRP A 143 -2.74 -9.78 -11.57
N GLN A 144 -2.79 -9.54 -10.26
CA GLN A 144 -4.02 -9.20 -9.54
C GLN A 144 -4.63 -7.89 -10.03
N LEU A 145 -3.81 -6.84 -10.21
CA LEU A 145 -4.26 -5.54 -10.70
C LEU A 145 -4.75 -5.61 -12.15
N ALA A 146 -4.00 -6.26 -13.05
CA ALA A 146 -4.39 -6.40 -14.45
C ALA A 146 -5.66 -7.25 -14.62
N LYS A 147 -5.88 -8.28 -13.78
CA LYS A 147 -7.11 -9.07 -13.77
C LYS A 147 -8.35 -8.29 -13.28
N ARG A 148 -8.18 -7.24 -12.47
CA ARG A 148 -9.28 -6.39 -11.99
C ARG A 148 -9.77 -5.35 -13.02
N GLN A 149 -9.03 -5.12 -14.10
CA GLN A 149 -9.36 -4.09 -15.11
C GLN A 149 -10.46 -4.56 -16.06
N GLN A 150 -11.54 -3.78 -16.17
CA GLN A 150 -12.70 -4.10 -17.02
C GLN A 150 -12.46 -3.88 -18.52
N GLY A 151 -11.62 -2.91 -18.90
CA GLY A 151 -11.21 -2.68 -20.29
C GLY A 151 -12.32 -2.18 -21.24
N THR A 152 -13.31 -1.45 -20.73
CA THR A 152 -14.51 -0.95 -21.45
C THR A 152 -14.25 0.25 -22.38
N HIS A 153 -13.00 0.66 -22.60
CA HIS A 153 -12.66 1.78 -23.46
C HIS A 153 -12.98 1.49 -24.95
N SER A 154 -13.68 2.41 -25.62
CA SER A 154 -14.02 2.26 -27.04
C SER A 154 -14.09 3.60 -27.77
N THR A 155 -13.23 3.77 -28.78
CA THR A 155 -13.35 4.84 -29.78
C THR A 155 -14.04 4.35 -31.05
N LYS A 156 -14.68 5.26 -31.78
CA LYS A 156 -15.27 4.97 -33.11
C LYS A 156 -14.20 5.00 -34.19
N THR A 157 -14.11 3.89 -34.93
CA THR A 157 -13.35 3.74 -36.18
C THR A 157 -14.13 4.30 -37.37
N ILE A 158 -13.52 4.32 -38.55
CA ILE A 158 -14.06 4.98 -39.76
C ILE A 158 -15.39 4.39 -40.27
N SER A 159 -15.69 3.14 -39.92
CA SER A 159 -16.99 2.50 -40.20
C SER A 159 -18.07 2.92 -39.20
N GLU A 160 -17.72 3.05 -37.91
CA GLU A 160 -18.64 3.33 -36.78
C GLU A 160 -18.98 4.83 -36.59
N VAL A 161 -18.20 5.73 -37.18
CA VAL A 161 -18.53 7.17 -37.22
C VAL A 161 -19.72 7.39 -38.15
N SER A 162 -20.75 8.10 -37.67
CA SER A 162 -21.91 8.47 -38.50
C SER A 162 -21.51 9.49 -39.56
N GLY A 163 -22.00 9.31 -40.79
CA GLY A 163 -21.69 10.18 -41.93
C GLY A 163 -21.66 9.41 -43.25
N THR A 164 -21.67 10.12 -44.36
CA THR A 164 -21.79 9.49 -45.68
C THR A 164 -20.53 8.72 -46.11
N GLY A 165 -20.76 7.59 -46.80
CA GLY A 165 -19.72 6.87 -47.56
C GLY A 165 -19.42 7.51 -48.92
N ARG A 166 -20.23 8.46 -49.39
CA ARG A 166 -20.06 9.12 -50.70
C ARG A 166 -18.74 9.91 -50.75
N LYS A 167 -18.02 9.78 -51.87
CA LYS A 167 -16.82 10.58 -52.14
C LYS A 167 -17.16 12.08 -52.18
N PRO A 168 -16.44 12.96 -51.45
CA PRO A 168 -16.88 14.36 -51.30
C PRO A 168 -16.82 15.19 -52.59
N TYR A 169 -15.87 14.89 -53.48
CA TYR A 169 -15.70 15.54 -54.78
C TYR A 169 -14.89 14.68 -55.75
N ARG A 170 -14.86 15.08 -57.04
CA ARG A 170 -14.10 14.42 -58.11
C ARG A 170 -12.59 14.32 -57.82
N GLN A 171 -11.94 13.27 -58.33
CA GLN A 171 -10.55 12.90 -58.01
C GLN A 171 -9.48 13.88 -58.57
N LYS A 172 -9.84 14.68 -59.57
CA LYS A 172 -9.01 15.72 -60.22
C LYS A 172 -9.87 16.96 -60.51
N GLY A 173 -9.25 18.13 -60.69
CA GLY A 173 -9.95 19.34 -61.14
C GLY A 173 -10.76 20.09 -60.06
N THR A 174 -10.33 20.06 -58.80
CA THR A 174 -10.90 20.89 -57.71
C THR A 174 -9.86 21.73 -56.96
N GLY A 175 -8.56 21.62 -57.31
CA GLY A 175 -7.46 22.29 -56.60
C GLY A 175 -7.17 21.82 -55.17
N ARG A 176 -8.03 20.97 -54.59
CA ARG A 176 -7.94 20.51 -53.19
C ARG A 176 -7.28 19.13 -53.08
N ALA A 177 -6.79 18.81 -51.87
CA ALA A 177 -6.24 17.49 -51.54
C ALA A 177 -7.23 16.35 -51.84
N ARG A 178 -6.72 15.16 -52.21
CA ARG A 178 -7.57 14.03 -52.61
C ARG A 178 -8.09 13.29 -51.38
N HIS A 179 -9.41 13.13 -51.27
CA HIS A 179 -10.05 12.43 -50.16
C HIS A 179 -11.08 11.38 -50.62
N GLY A 180 -11.25 10.31 -49.82
CA GLY A 180 -12.22 9.24 -50.04
C GLY A 180 -13.55 9.45 -49.30
N THR A 181 -13.50 9.90 -48.05
CA THR A 181 -14.67 10.23 -47.20
C THR A 181 -14.29 11.36 -46.23
N LEU A 182 -15.28 12.09 -45.71
CA LEU A 182 -15.09 13.09 -44.65
C LEU A 182 -14.95 12.47 -43.25
N ARG A 183 -15.16 11.16 -43.09
CA ARG A 183 -14.99 10.44 -41.81
C ARG A 183 -13.54 10.09 -41.46
N GLY A 184 -12.58 10.45 -42.32
CA GLY A 184 -11.15 10.22 -42.09
C GLY A 184 -10.60 10.99 -40.88
N PRO A 185 -9.53 10.50 -40.23
CA PRO A 185 -9.00 11.04 -38.97
C PRO A 185 -8.50 12.47 -39.05
N GLN A 186 -8.09 12.93 -40.23
CA GLN A 186 -7.63 14.29 -40.48
C GLN A 186 -8.78 15.33 -40.48
N PHE A 187 -10.04 14.90 -40.39
CA PHE A 187 -11.20 15.78 -40.33
C PHE A 187 -11.74 15.93 -38.91
N ARG A 188 -12.17 17.15 -38.57
CA ARG A 188 -12.92 17.43 -37.33
C ARG A 188 -14.20 16.58 -37.28
N GLY A 189 -14.34 15.74 -36.26
CA GLY A 189 -15.45 14.79 -36.13
C GLY A 189 -15.26 13.47 -36.89
N GLY A 190 -14.09 13.25 -37.51
CA GLY A 190 -13.69 11.98 -38.07
C GLY A 190 -13.36 10.90 -37.02
N ALA A 191 -12.94 9.74 -37.51
CA ALA A 191 -12.62 8.58 -36.67
C ALA A 191 -11.23 8.65 -36.00
N VAL A 192 -11.06 7.90 -34.90
CA VAL A 192 -9.76 7.71 -34.26
C VAL A 192 -9.06 6.48 -34.87
N MET A 193 -7.83 6.63 -35.37
CA MET A 193 -7.10 5.52 -36.03
C MET A 193 -6.62 4.46 -35.05
N HIS A 194 -5.70 4.84 -34.15
CA HIS A 194 -5.12 3.95 -33.14
C HIS A 194 -5.76 4.18 -31.77
N GLY A 195 -7.09 4.37 -31.79
CA GLY A 195 -7.87 4.59 -30.58
C GLY A 195 -8.16 3.29 -29.83
N PRO A 196 -8.37 3.35 -28.51
CA PRO A 196 -8.62 2.18 -27.68
C PRO A 196 -9.91 1.43 -28.08
N LYS A 197 -9.84 0.10 -28.06
CA LYS A 197 -10.98 -0.82 -28.28
C LYS A 197 -11.16 -1.77 -27.11
N PRO A 198 -12.40 -2.22 -26.79
CA PRO A 198 -12.66 -3.03 -25.62
C PRO A 198 -11.87 -4.32 -25.62
N ARG A 199 -11.12 -4.59 -24.54
CA ARG A 199 -10.23 -5.74 -24.44
C ARG A 199 -10.00 -6.16 -23.00
N SER A 200 -9.75 -7.45 -22.77
CA SER A 200 -9.27 -7.90 -21.47
C SER A 200 -7.82 -7.49 -21.27
N HIS A 201 -7.48 -7.12 -20.02
CA HIS A 201 -6.11 -6.89 -19.57
C HIS A 201 -5.57 -8.08 -18.74
N ALA A 202 -6.37 -9.15 -18.57
CA ALA A 202 -6.04 -10.25 -17.66
C ALA A 202 -4.87 -11.10 -18.18
N ILE A 203 -3.79 -11.13 -17.39
CA ILE A 203 -2.61 -11.99 -17.62
C ILE A 203 -2.81 -13.34 -16.89
N LYS A 204 -2.12 -14.41 -17.31
CA LYS A 204 -2.13 -15.73 -16.66
C LYS A 204 -0.86 -15.93 -15.81
N VAL A 205 -1.01 -16.44 -14.58
CA VAL A 205 0.13 -16.82 -13.70
C VAL A 205 -0.11 -18.20 -13.07
N ASN A 206 0.93 -19.03 -13.10
CA ASN A 206 0.92 -20.45 -12.70
C ASN A 206 0.42 -20.64 -11.26
N LYS A 207 -0.35 -21.72 -11.01
CA LYS A 207 -0.91 -22.05 -9.68
C LYS A 207 0.16 -22.02 -8.58
N LYS A 208 1.34 -22.64 -8.81
CA LYS A 208 2.50 -22.66 -7.89
C LYS A 208 3.03 -21.25 -7.56
N VAL A 209 3.27 -20.41 -8.58
CA VAL A 209 3.80 -19.04 -8.40
C VAL A 209 2.85 -18.16 -7.57
N ARG A 210 1.53 -18.35 -7.72
CA ARG A 210 0.52 -17.63 -6.93
C ARG A 210 0.50 -18.05 -5.45
N ARG A 211 0.72 -19.34 -5.13
CA ARG A 211 0.92 -19.79 -3.74
C ARG A 211 2.23 -19.26 -3.15
N LEU A 212 3.33 -19.37 -3.90
CA LEU A 212 4.66 -18.92 -3.45
C LEU A 212 4.69 -17.42 -3.14
N GLY A 213 4.07 -16.58 -3.99
CA GLY A 213 3.90 -15.16 -3.70
C GLY A 213 3.01 -14.85 -2.49
N LEU A 214 2.13 -15.76 -2.06
CA LEU A 214 1.36 -15.62 -0.83
C LEU A 214 2.22 -16.01 0.39
N LYS A 215 2.97 -17.13 0.32
CA LYS A 215 3.95 -17.50 1.34
C LYS A 215 4.92 -16.34 1.63
N ILE A 216 5.62 -15.83 0.61
CA ILE A 216 6.56 -14.70 0.74
C ILE A 216 5.90 -13.46 1.38
N ALA A 217 4.62 -13.19 1.11
CA ALA A 217 3.89 -12.07 1.71
C ALA A 217 3.54 -12.29 3.19
N LEU A 218 3.30 -13.54 3.61
CA LEU A 218 3.15 -13.90 5.02
C LEU A 218 4.50 -13.87 5.73
N SER A 219 5.55 -14.43 5.12
CA SER A 219 6.90 -14.42 5.69
C SER A 219 7.43 -13.00 5.90
N ALA A 220 7.18 -12.08 4.95
CA ALA A 220 7.49 -10.67 5.13
C ALA A 220 6.75 -10.03 6.32
N ARG A 221 5.47 -10.36 6.56
CA ARG A 221 4.70 -9.82 7.71
C ARG A 221 5.11 -10.46 9.04
N ALA A 222 5.49 -11.73 9.05
CA ALA A 222 6.07 -12.41 10.22
C ALA A 222 7.44 -11.80 10.59
N ALA A 223 8.36 -11.69 9.63
CA ALA A 223 9.68 -11.09 9.81
C ALA A 223 9.64 -9.59 10.17
N GLU A 224 8.61 -8.85 9.73
CA GLU A 224 8.37 -7.46 10.16
C GLU A 224 7.71 -7.34 11.56
N GLY A 225 7.32 -8.45 12.21
CA GLY A 225 6.59 -8.44 13.48
C GLY A 225 5.15 -7.88 13.39
N LYS A 226 4.59 -7.80 12.17
CA LYS A 226 3.26 -7.20 11.88
C LYS A 226 2.17 -8.22 11.57
N LEU A 227 2.50 -9.50 11.66
CA LEU A 227 1.54 -10.59 11.78
C LEU A 227 1.17 -10.72 13.26
N LEU A 228 -0.12 -10.63 13.58
CA LEU A 228 -0.67 -10.96 14.90
C LEU A 228 -1.58 -12.18 14.74
N VAL A 229 -1.54 -13.11 15.70
CA VAL A 229 -2.45 -14.26 15.73
C VAL A 229 -3.43 -14.06 16.87
N PHE A 230 -4.71 -14.16 16.56
CA PHE A 230 -5.80 -14.13 17.52
C PHE A 230 -6.34 -15.52 17.77
N GLU A 231 -6.79 -15.79 18.99
CA GLU A 231 -7.51 -17.04 19.28
C GLU A 231 -8.80 -17.11 18.44
N ASP A 232 -9.61 -16.06 18.52
CA ASP A 232 -10.86 -15.87 17.79
C ASP A 232 -11.02 -14.39 17.36
N LEU A 233 -11.89 -14.12 16.39
CA LEU A 233 -12.24 -12.78 15.91
C LEU A 233 -13.70 -12.39 16.27
N GLU A 234 -14.33 -13.08 17.21
CA GLU A 234 -15.63 -12.68 17.75
C GLU A 234 -15.57 -11.35 18.52
N VAL A 235 -16.66 -10.58 18.41
CA VAL A 235 -16.83 -9.28 19.07
C VAL A 235 -18.20 -9.29 19.77
N PRO A 236 -18.32 -8.92 21.06
CA PRO A 236 -19.59 -9.05 21.79
C PRO A 236 -20.73 -8.23 21.15
N THR A 237 -20.40 -7.05 20.62
CA THR A 237 -21.37 -6.09 20.05
C THR A 237 -20.87 -5.54 18.72
N HIS A 238 -21.77 -5.33 17.76
CA HIS A 238 -21.52 -4.74 16.44
C HIS A 238 -21.13 -3.22 16.46
N LYS A 239 -20.61 -2.70 17.57
CA LYS A 239 -20.27 -1.28 17.73
C LYS A 239 -18.88 -1.00 17.16
N THR A 240 -18.82 -0.14 16.15
CA THR A 240 -17.58 0.35 15.51
C THR A 240 -16.53 0.81 16.53
N LYS A 241 -16.96 1.51 17.60
CA LYS A 241 -16.09 2.02 18.67
C LYS A 241 -15.18 0.94 19.27
N ASN A 242 -15.64 -0.31 19.39
CA ASN A 242 -14.84 -1.40 19.95
C ASN A 242 -13.59 -1.66 19.10
N ILE A 243 -13.74 -1.71 17.77
CA ILE A 243 -12.63 -1.87 16.82
C ILE A 243 -11.77 -0.61 16.75
N VAL A 244 -12.37 0.59 16.81
CA VAL A 244 -11.62 1.86 16.79
C VAL A 244 -10.72 1.99 18.03
N ASN A 245 -11.22 1.64 19.21
CA ASN A 245 -10.43 1.60 20.44
C ASN A 245 -9.21 0.68 20.28
N TYR A 246 -9.42 -0.58 19.89
CA TYR A 246 -8.35 -1.55 19.66
C TYR A 246 -7.32 -1.09 18.60
N VAL A 247 -7.77 -0.43 17.52
CA VAL A 247 -6.83 0.13 16.52
C VAL A 247 -6.00 1.28 17.08
N ASN A 248 -6.55 2.08 18.00
CA ASN A 248 -5.80 3.16 18.66
C ASN A 248 -4.79 2.63 19.69
N GLU A 249 -5.05 1.46 20.29
CA GLU A 249 -4.11 0.76 21.19
C GLU A 249 -2.92 0.17 20.41
N LEU A 250 -3.10 -0.15 19.12
CA LEU A 250 -2.02 -0.57 18.22
C LEU A 250 -1.22 0.64 17.69
N GLU A 251 -0.32 1.19 18.51
CA GLU A 251 0.44 2.44 18.26
C GLU A 251 1.16 2.55 16.89
N ASN A 252 1.37 1.44 16.17
CA ASN A 252 2.07 1.37 14.90
C ASN A 252 1.19 1.00 13.67
N ALA A 253 -0.13 0.85 13.82
CA ALA A 253 -1.02 0.32 12.78
C ALA A 253 -1.87 1.40 12.08
N LYS A 254 -1.48 1.86 10.87
CA LYS A 254 -2.31 2.80 10.09
C LYS A 254 -3.41 2.11 9.29
N LYS A 255 -3.22 0.84 8.92
CA LYS A 255 -4.19 -0.01 8.21
C LYS A 255 -4.12 -1.45 8.69
N LEU A 256 -5.28 -2.01 9.03
CA LEU A 256 -5.45 -3.33 9.61
C LEU A 256 -6.16 -4.27 8.63
N LEU A 257 -5.60 -5.46 8.40
CA LEU A 257 -6.27 -6.53 7.68
C LEU A 257 -6.62 -7.66 8.66
N LEU A 258 -7.90 -7.83 8.96
CA LEU A 258 -8.41 -8.98 9.72
C LEU A 258 -8.68 -10.14 8.76
N VAL A 259 -8.22 -11.34 9.11
CA VAL A 259 -8.45 -12.56 8.33
C VAL A 259 -9.04 -13.64 9.21
N ASP A 260 -10.30 -13.98 8.92
CA ASP A 260 -11.03 -15.05 9.58
C ASP A 260 -10.92 -16.36 8.78
N GLY A 261 -10.94 -17.51 9.45
CA GLY A 261 -10.87 -18.83 8.82
C GLY A 261 -12.21 -19.33 8.31
N GLY A 262 -13.33 -18.82 8.85
CA GLY A 262 -14.70 -19.19 8.51
C GLY A 262 -15.43 -18.20 7.59
N PRO A 263 -16.77 -18.27 7.55
CA PRO A 263 -17.61 -17.17 7.09
C PRO A 263 -17.61 -16.05 8.13
N ILE A 264 -17.31 -14.82 7.71
CA ILE A 264 -17.14 -13.67 8.62
C ILE A 264 -18.38 -13.47 9.51
N ASN A 265 -18.19 -13.50 10.83
CA ASN A 265 -19.21 -13.19 11.83
C ASN A 265 -19.89 -11.83 11.55
N GLU A 266 -21.23 -11.80 11.56
CA GLU A 266 -22.00 -10.61 11.21
C GLU A 266 -21.70 -9.41 12.11
N LYS A 267 -21.46 -9.63 13.41
CA LYS A 267 -21.11 -8.55 14.36
C LYS A 267 -19.81 -7.86 13.97
N LEU A 268 -18.79 -8.66 13.62
CA LEU A 268 -17.49 -8.16 13.17
C LEU A 268 -17.65 -7.38 11.85
N LYS A 269 -18.32 -7.98 10.86
CA LYS A 269 -18.59 -7.35 9.55
C LYS A 269 -19.28 -5.99 9.70
N LEU A 270 -20.32 -5.89 10.54
CA LEU A 270 -21.04 -4.64 10.81
C LEU A 270 -20.18 -3.61 11.56
N ALA A 271 -19.31 -4.05 12.47
CA ALA A 271 -18.39 -3.18 13.20
C ALA A 271 -17.24 -2.64 12.31
N THR A 272 -16.83 -3.37 11.27
CA THR A 272 -15.70 -2.97 10.39
C THR A 272 -16.12 -2.28 9.09
N GLN A 273 -17.30 -2.56 8.53
CA GLN A 273 -17.67 -2.10 7.17
C GLN A 273 -17.64 -0.57 6.95
N ASN A 274 -17.69 0.22 8.02
CA ASN A 274 -17.63 1.68 7.98
C ASN A 274 -16.20 2.25 8.16
N LEU A 275 -15.21 1.40 8.45
CA LEU A 275 -13.83 1.79 8.76
C LEU A 275 -12.94 1.62 7.53
N HIS A 276 -12.63 2.72 6.84
CA HIS A 276 -11.85 2.69 5.59
C HIS A 276 -10.41 2.14 5.73
N TYR A 277 -9.90 2.02 6.97
CA TYR A 277 -8.58 1.48 7.31
C TYR A 277 -8.61 0.04 7.87
N VAL A 278 -9.80 -0.53 8.16
CA VAL A 278 -9.94 -1.92 8.60
C VAL A 278 -10.69 -2.72 7.53
N ASN A 279 -10.04 -3.71 6.94
CA ASN A 279 -10.70 -4.66 6.04
C ASN A 279 -10.77 -6.05 6.69
N VAL A 280 -11.87 -6.76 6.45
CA VAL A 280 -12.05 -8.16 6.87
C VAL A 280 -12.14 -9.04 5.63
N LEU A 281 -11.38 -10.13 5.59
CA LEU A 281 -11.45 -11.15 4.54
C LEU A 281 -11.59 -12.54 5.17
N PRO A 282 -12.33 -13.48 4.54
CA PRO A 282 -12.19 -14.89 4.87
C PRO A 282 -10.88 -15.43 4.28
N SER A 283 -10.32 -16.47 4.89
CA SER A 283 -9.05 -17.12 4.51
C SER A 283 -8.99 -17.51 3.03
N ILE A 284 -10.12 -17.94 2.45
CA ILE A 284 -10.29 -18.22 1.02
C ILE A 284 -10.02 -17.00 0.12
N GLY A 285 -10.36 -15.79 0.58
CA GLY A 285 -10.15 -14.51 -0.13
C GLY A 285 -8.79 -13.85 0.10
N LEU A 286 -7.95 -14.41 0.99
CA LEU A 286 -6.63 -13.85 1.32
C LEU A 286 -5.75 -13.72 0.07
N ASN A 287 -5.22 -12.51 -0.16
CA ASN A 287 -4.51 -12.17 -1.39
C ASN A 287 -3.35 -11.19 -1.15
N VAL A 288 -2.26 -11.39 -1.91
CA VAL A 288 -0.99 -10.64 -1.81
C VAL A 288 -1.18 -9.11 -1.83
N TYR A 289 -1.99 -8.57 -2.74
CA TYR A 289 -2.25 -7.13 -2.80
C TYR A 289 -2.86 -6.60 -1.50
N SER A 290 -3.84 -7.29 -0.90
CA SER A 290 -4.41 -6.87 0.39
C SER A 290 -3.38 -6.94 1.52
N ILE A 291 -2.55 -7.98 1.60
CA ILE A 291 -1.50 -8.11 2.64
C ILE A 291 -0.49 -6.95 2.57
N LEU A 292 -0.15 -6.48 1.36
CA LEU A 292 0.79 -5.39 1.15
C LEU A 292 0.16 -3.99 1.27
N LEU A 293 -1.16 -3.87 1.12
CA LEU A 293 -1.89 -2.60 1.24
C LEU A 293 -2.16 -2.18 2.70
N HIS A 294 -2.13 -3.14 3.62
CA HIS A 294 -2.32 -2.94 5.05
C HIS A 294 -0.97 -3.15 5.76
N ASP A 295 -0.74 -2.42 6.84
CA ASP A 295 0.54 -2.47 7.56
C ASP A 295 0.58 -3.70 8.47
N THR A 296 -0.51 -3.94 9.21
CA THR A 296 -0.70 -5.06 10.12
C THR A 296 -1.72 -6.06 9.59
N LEU A 297 -1.45 -7.34 9.86
CA LEU A 297 -2.23 -8.50 9.46
C LEU A 297 -2.60 -9.29 10.72
N VAL A 298 -3.89 -9.35 11.07
CA VAL A 298 -4.39 -10.19 12.15
C VAL A 298 -5.06 -11.41 11.54
N MET A 299 -4.73 -12.59 12.05
CA MET A 299 -5.33 -13.86 11.61
C MET A 299 -5.91 -14.61 12.80
N SER A 300 -7.13 -15.14 12.70
CA SER A 300 -7.61 -16.10 13.70
C SER A 300 -6.81 -17.41 13.61
N ARG A 301 -6.74 -18.16 14.71
CA ARG A 301 -6.06 -19.46 14.80
C ARG A 301 -6.55 -20.44 13.71
N ASP A 302 -7.86 -20.49 13.50
CA ASP A 302 -8.50 -21.22 12.41
C ASP A 302 -8.07 -20.71 11.01
N ALA A 303 -7.93 -19.40 10.82
CA ALA A 303 -7.41 -18.84 9.58
C ALA A 303 -5.98 -19.30 9.28
N VAL A 304 -5.09 -19.33 10.29
CA VAL A 304 -3.71 -19.81 10.09
C VAL A 304 -3.70 -21.29 9.71
N ASN A 305 -4.42 -22.14 10.45
CA ASN A 305 -4.49 -23.58 10.19
C ASN A 305 -4.96 -23.87 8.75
N LYS A 306 -6.08 -23.25 8.32
CA LYS A 306 -6.61 -23.40 6.95
C LYS A 306 -5.69 -22.85 5.87
N ILE A 307 -4.89 -21.83 6.18
CA ILE A 307 -3.88 -21.30 5.24
C ILE A 307 -2.70 -22.27 5.09
N VAL A 308 -2.22 -22.88 6.19
CA VAL A 308 -1.17 -23.90 6.19
C VAL A 308 -1.61 -25.15 5.43
N GLU A 309 -2.77 -25.72 5.77
CA GLU A 309 -3.40 -26.85 5.08
C GLU A 309 -3.51 -26.59 3.57
N ARG A 310 -4.00 -25.40 3.18
CA ARG A 310 -4.13 -24.98 1.78
C ARG A 310 -2.80 -24.82 1.06
N MET A 311 -1.69 -24.60 1.77
CA MET A 311 -0.34 -24.55 1.19
C MET A 311 0.24 -25.95 1.00
N HIS A 312 0.14 -26.82 2.00
CA HIS A 312 0.60 -28.21 1.97
C HIS A 312 -0.17 -29.07 0.96
N THR A 313 -1.50 -28.95 0.92
CA THR A 313 -2.38 -29.71 0.03
C THR A 313 -1.91 -29.63 -1.43
N PRO A 314 -1.51 -30.75 -2.07
CA PRO A 314 -0.86 -30.71 -3.37
C PRO A 314 -1.76 -30.15 -4.47
N ILE A 315 -1.17 -29.37 -5.38
CA ILE A 315 -1.90 -28.80 -6.52
C ILE A 315 -2.15 -29.91 -7.55
N LYS A 316 -3.36 -30.49 -7.51
CA LYS A 316 -3.90 -31.27 -8.64
C LYS A 316 -3.84 -30.40 -9.91
N ARG A 317 -3.21 -30.93 -10.96
CA ARG A 317 -2.77 -30.17 -12.14
C ARG A 317 -3.94 -29.58 -12.92
#